data_AF-A0A7J0CYS4-F1
#
_entry.id   AF-A0A7J0CYS4-F1
#
_cell.length_a   1.000
_cell.length_b   1.000
_cell.length_c   1.000
_cell.angle_alpha   90.00
_cell.angle_beta   90.00
_cell.angle_gamma   90.00
#
_symmetry.space_group_name_H-M   'P 1'
#
loop_
_entity.id
_entity.type
_entity.pdbx_description
1 polymer ?
#
loop_
_entity_poly.entity_id
_entity_poly.type
_entity_poly.pdbx_seq_one_letter_code
_entity_poly.pdbx_strand_id
1 'polypeptide(L)'
;MIPGIRPSGRRLAHAIPAPHARFPAPHARIPAPLARFTPLPCAGVAAGRGLADGGPAPPGAETAGPRLPPAVRAAEAFPPTAATDVGAGTFAERDGGPVWPVAGRPAVLRGWEPPAGPYGPGHRGVDLGARPGSEVLAAATGRVSFAGRVAGRGVLVIELAGSGAPPLRTTYEPVRALVAKGDDVVAGRPVGMLEAGPFHCAAGCLHWGLRRGDAYLDPLSLLPPALLRRGPSRLLPVFGVPEPGAAAAPVAAALSRVRRAGSSRRRCPR
;
A
#
# COMPACT_ATOMS: atom_id res chain seq x y z
N MET A 1 81.68 -27.36 -5.91
CA MET A 1 80.53 -27.06 -5.01
C MET A 1 79.89 -25.78 -5.47
N ILE A 2 78.57 -25.84 -5.67
CA ILE A 2 77.75 -24.94 -6.49
C ILE A 2 77.29 -23.73 -5.65
N PRO A 3 77.41 -22.47 -6.13
CA PRO A 3 76.80 -21.31 -5.49
C PRO A 3 75.30 -21.27 -5.77
N GLY A 4 74.51 -21.04 -4.72
CA GLY A 4 73.05 -21.02 -4.75
C GLY A 4 72.47 -19.92 -5.65
N ILE A 5 71.61 -20.35 -6.56
CA ILE A 5 70.80 -19.55 -7.47
C ILE A 5 69.73 -18.80 -6.67
N ARG A 6 69.71 -17.46 -6.76
CA ARG A 6 68.57 -16.62 -6.33
C ARG A 6 67.49 -16.64 -7.42
N PRO A 7 66.23 -17.02 -7.14
CA PRO A 7 65.15 -16.76 -8.07
C PRO A 7 64.60 -15.33 -7.88
N SER A 8 64.68 -14.57 -8.97
CA SER A 8 64.02 -13.28 -9.19
C SER A 8 62.51 -13.48 -9.28
N GLY A 9 61.79 -13.11 -8.21
CA GLY A 9 60.33 -13.10 -8.16
C GLY A 9 59.77 -11.79 -8.68
N ARG A 10 59.65 -11.68 -10.01
CA ARG A 10 59.01 -10.57 -10.73
C ARG A 10 57.49 -10.64 -10.49
N ARG A 11 56.95 -9.84 -9.55
CA ARG A 11 55.49 -9.68 -9.40
C ARG A 11 54.95 -8.93 -10.62
N LEU A 12 54.26 -9.64 -11.50
CA LEU A 12 53.41 -9.05 -12.54
C LEU A 12 52.20 -8.43 -11.83
N ALA A 13 52.15 -7.10 -11.76
CA ALA A 13 50.95 -6.37 -11.41
C ALA A 13 49.97 -6.47 -12.59
N HIS A 14 48.94 -7.31 -12.46
CA HIS A 14 47.79 -7.26 -13.35
C HIS A 14 46.98 -6.01 -13.01
N ALA A 15 47.16 -4.95 -13.80
CA ALA A 15 46.26 -3.81 -13.85
C ALA A 15 44.92 -4.27 -14.43
N ILE A 16 43.86 -4.19 -13.63
CA ILE A 16 42.47 -4.37 -14.07
C ILE A 16 42.02 -3.05 -14.69
N PRO A 17 41.62 -2.99 -15.98
CA PRO A 17 41.12 -1.76 -16.58
C PRO A 17 39.72 -1.43 -16.08
N ALA A 18 39.53 -0.18 -15.63
CA ALA A 18 38.23 0.38 -15.30
C ALA A 18 37.38 0.61 -16.58
N PRO A 19 36.07 0.29 -16.58
CA PRO A 19 35.21 0.68 -17.68
C PRO A 19 34.83 2.17 -17.57
N HIS A 20 35.47 3.01 -18.38
CA HIS A 20 35.03 4.38 -18.63
C HIS A 20 33.83 4.38 -19.58
N ALA A 21 32.61 4.30 -19.03
CA ALA A 21 31.41 4.68 -19.77
C ALA A 21 31.24 6.21 -19.69
N ARG A 22 31.72 6.93 -20.71
CA ARG A 22 31.38 8.34 -20.94
C ARG A 22 29.93 8.42 -21.42
N PHE A 23 29.03 8.88 -20.55
CA PHE A 23 27.69 9.28 -20.95
C PHE A 23 27.73 10.69 -21.57
N PRO A 24 27.09 10.93 -22.73
CA PRO A 24 26.96 12.27 -23.28
C PRO A 24 25.97 13.10 -22.45
N ALA A 25 26.33 14.36 -22.20
CA ALA A 25 25.49 15.35 -21.54
C ALA A 25 24.26 15.72 -22.39
N PRO A 26 23.05 15.84 -21.81
CA PRO A 26 21.94 16.49 -22.49
C PRO A 26 21.97 18.01 -22.22
N HIS A 27 22.48 18.78 -23.19
CA HIS A 27 22.11 20.19 -23.33
C HIS A 27 21.01 20.31 -24.39
N ALA A 28 19.77 20.43 -23.95
CA ALA A 28 18.70 21.01 -24.75
C ALA A 28 17.86 21.92 -23.84
N ARG A 29 18.16 23.22 -23.91
CA ARG A 29 17.33 24.28 -23.34
C ARG A 29 16.07 24.38 -24.20
N ILE A 30 14.91 24.06 -23.64
CA ILE A 30 13.61 24.33 -24.27
C ILE A 30 13.11 25.69 -23.74
N PRO A 31 12.76 26.66 -24.60
CA PRO A 31 12.25 27.96 -24.16
C PRO A 31 10.82 27.85 -23.61
N ALA A 32 10.56 28.56 -22.51
CA ALA A 32 9.25 28.68 -21.90
C ALA A 32 8.30 29.54 -22.77
N PRO A 33 7.02 29.17 -22.94
CA PRO A 33 6.03 30.08 -23.51
C PRO A 33 5.57 31.09 -22.45
N LEU A 34 5.75 32.39 -22.76
CA LEU A 34 5.07 33.50 -22.10
C LEU A 34 3.57 33.44 -22.46
N ALA A 35 2.75 32.85 -21.59
CA ALA A 35 1.30 32.99 -21.67
C ALA A 35 0.88 34.22 -20.86
N ARG A 36 0.33 35.20 -21.58
CA ARG A 36 -0.17 36.48 -21.08
C ARG A 36 -1.37 36.25 -20.16
N PHE A 37 -1.30 36.77 -18.94
CA PHE A 37 -2.44 36.91 -18.04
C PHE A 37 -3.29 38.10 -18.51
N THR A 38 -4.52 37.84 -18.97
CA THR A 38 -5.57 38.86 -19.08
C THR A 38 -6.42 38.85 -17.82
N PRO A 39 -6.48 39.95 -17.04
CA PRO A 39 -7.40 40.04 -15.90
C PRO A 39 -8.84 40.30 -16.36
N LEU A 40 -9.79 39.56 -15.79
CA LEU A 40 -11.22 39.85 -15.88
C LEU A 40 -11.57 41.09 -15.02
N PRO A 41 -12.43 42.01 -15.48
CA PRO A 41 -12.83 43.16 -14.70
C PRO A 41 -13.82 42.79 -13.58
N CYS A 42 -13.59 43.35 -12.38
CA CYS A 42 -14.56 43.39 -11.30
C CYS A 42 -15.67 44.39 -11.67
N ALA A 43 -16.90 43.90 -11.84
CA ALA A 43 -18.07 44.75 -11.89
C ALA A 43 -18.46 45.15 -10.46
N GLY A 44 -18.33 46.45 -10.16
CA GLY A 44 -18.91 47.06 -8.97
C GLY A 44 -20.42 47.19 -9.10
N VAL A 45 -21.13 47.02 -8.00
CA VAL A 45 -22.53 47.44 -7.86
C VAL A 45 -22.62 48.45 -6.74
N ALA A 46 -23.30 49.55 -7.08
CA ALA A 46 -23.31 50.84 -6.43
C ALA A 46 -24.16 50.91 -5.16
N ALA A 47 -23.80 51.87 -4.32
CA ALA A 47 -24.52 52.34 -3.15
C ALA A 47 -25.81 53.09 -3.53
N GLY A 48 -26.88 52.85 -2.77
CA GLY A 48 -28.10 53.65 -2.75
C GLY A 48 -28.26 54.37 -1.41
N ARG A 49 -28.17 55.71 -1.42
CA ARG A 49 -28.79 56.64 -0.46
C ARG A 49 -30.33 56.48 -0.57
N GLY A 50 -31.20 56.60 0.42
CA GLY A 50 -31.21 57.24 1.74
C GLY A 50 -32.60 57.87 1.89
N LEU A 51 -33.23 57.86 3.08
CA LEU A 51 -34.08 58.94 3.58
C LEU A 51 -34.41 58.70 5.06
N ALA A 52 -34.40 59.80 5.82
CA ALA A 52 -34.54 59.89 7.26
C ALA A 52 -36.02 59.97 7.70
N ASP A 53 -36.29 59.66 8.97
CA ASP A 53 -37.11 60.55 9.79
C ASP A 53 -36.73 60.43 11.28
N GLY A 54 -36.86 61.54 12.02
CA GLY A 54 -36.17 61.77 13.29
C GLY A 54 -37.03 61.85 14.56
N GLY A 55 -36.33 61.82 15.70
CA GLY A 55 -36.75 62.35 17.01
C GLY A 55 -37.03 61.31 18.12
N PRO A 56 -36.96 61.70 19.41
CA PRO A 56 -35.89 62.40 20.11
C PRO A 56 -35.29 61.54 21.27
N ALA A 57 -34.11 61.93 21.75
CA ALA A 57 -33.33 61.27 22.81
C ALA A 57 -33.89 61.46 24.23
N PRO A 58 -33.60 60.50 25.14
CA PRO A 58 -33.36 60.81 26.56
C PRO A 58 -31.94 60.38 27.03
N PRO A 59 -31.50 60.85 28.21
CA PRO A 59 -30.09 61.07 28.53
C PRO A 59 -29.40 59.86 29.16
N GLY A 60 -28.06 59.93 29.18
CA GLY A 60 -27.17 58.81 29.39
C GLY A 60 -26.99 58.35 30.84
N ALA A 61 -26.27 57.24 30.97
CA ALA A 61 -25.23 57.01 31.97
C ALA A 61 -24.58 55.63 31.76
N GLU A 62 -23.29 55.59 32.09
CA GLU A 62 -22.50 54.42 32.51
C GLU A 62 -21.96 53.45 31.44
N THR A 63 -20.69 53.73 31.15
CA THR A 63 -19.64 52.77 30.79
C THR A 63 -19.68 51.48 31.62
N ALA A 64 -19.91 50.35 30.94
CA ALA A 64 -19.56 49.02 31.43
C ALA A 64 -18.64 48.35 30.40
N GLY A 65 -17.37 48.14 30.77
CA GLY A 65 -16.35 47.53 29.92
C GLY A 65 -16.64 46.07 29.54
N PRO A 66 -15.93 45.52 28.54
CA PRO A 66 -16.17 44.16 28.06
C PRO A 66 -15.82 43.12 29.12
N ARG A 67 -16.80 42.29 29.50
CA ARG A 67 -16.60 41.08 30.30
C ARG A 67 -15.83 40.04 29.47
N LEU A 68 -14.59 39.78 29.87
CA LEU A 68 -13.81 38.61 29.45
C LEU A 68 -14.48 37.31 29.94
N PRO A 69 -14.43 36.21 29.17
CA PRO A 69 -14.87 34.89 29.66
C PRO A 69 -13.92 34.38 30.76
N PRO A 70 -14.41 33.53 31.69
CA PRO A 70 -13.56 32.95 32.72
C PRO A 70 -12.52 32.01 32.11
N ALA A 71 -11.29 32.10 32.63
CA ALA A 71 -10.15 31.27 32.25
C ALA A 71 -10.47 29.78 32.40
N VAL A 72 -10.24 29.01 31.33
CA VAL A 72 -10.16 27.55 31.39
C VAL A 72 -9.02 27.16 32.32
N ARG A 73 -9.33 26.35 33.34
CA ARG A 73 -8.32 25.84 34.29
C ARG A 73 -7.29 25.01 33.53
N ALA A 74 -6.02 25.26 33.82
CA ALA A 74 -4.90 24.46 33.36
C ALA A 74 -5.13 22.98 33.73
N ALA A 75 -4.98 22.08 32.76
CA ALA A 75 -4.95 20.65 33.01
C ALA A 75 -3.73 20.35 33.87
N GLU A 76 -3.95 19.70 35.01
CA GLU A 76 -2.90 19.24 35.91
C GLU A 76 -2.00 18.24 35.16
N ALA A 77 -0.69 18.50 35.20
CA ALA A 77 0.32 17.63 34.65
C ALA A 77 0.37 16.31 35.44
N PHE A 78 0.18 15.18 34.75
CA PHE A 78 0.45 13.87 35.33
C PHE A 78 1.94 13.75 35.65
N PRO A 79 2.33 13.22 36.83
CA PRO A 79 3.73 13.02 37.16
C PRO A 79 4.35 11.98 36.23
N PRO A 80 5.64 12.13 35.85
CA PRO A 80 6.33 11.09 35.09
C PRO A 80 6.47 9.85 35.98
N THR A 81 5.78 8.77 35.63
CA THR A 81 6.08 7.44 36.19
C THR A 81 7.52 7.10 35.85
N ALA A 82 8.31 6.82 36.90
CA ALA A 82 9.71 6.43 36.82
C ALA A 82 9.90 5.32 35.77
N ALA A 83 10.80 5.57 34.83
CA ALA A 83 11.27 4.57 33.88
C ALA A 83 11.85 3.40 34.68
N THR A 84 11.18 2.26 34.63
CA THR A 84 11.78 1.01 35.08
C THR A 84 12.81 0.64 34.03
N ASP A 85 14.07 0.53 34.45
CA ASP A 85 15.17 0.02 33.64
C ASP A 85 14.83 -1.42 33.25
N VAL A 86 14.19 -1.57 32.08
CA VAL A 86 14.03 -2.87 31.45
C VAL A 86 15.36 -3.11 30.76
N GLY A 87 16.20 -3.89 31.44
CA GLY A 87 17.57 -4.15 31.04
C GLY A 87 17.68 -4.41 29.55
N ALA A 88 18.78 -3.89 28.98
CA ALA A 88 19.23 -4.12 27.62
C ALA A 88 19.43 -5.62 27.36
N GLY A 89 18.33 -6.34 27.16
CA GLY A 89 18.31 -7.62 26.51
C GLY A 89 18.75 -7.38 25.08
N THR A 90 19.88 -7.96 24.73
CA THR A 90 20.42 -7.99 23.37
C THR A 90 19.29 -8.21 22.37
N PHE A 91 19.00 -7.21 21.53
CA PHE A 91 18.11 -7.30 20.35
C PHE A 91 18.63 -8.26 19.27
N ALA A 92 19.58 -9.11 19.62
CA ALA A 92 20.13 -10.13 18.76
C ALA A 92 19.14 -11.31 18.71
N GLU A 93 18.70 -11.61 17.50
CA GLU A 93 18.15 -12.90 17.11
C GLU A 93 16.64 -13.13 17.26
N ARG A 94 15.83 -12.14 16.89
CA ARG A 94 14.56 -12.38 16.15
C ARG A 94 14.29 -11.26 15.15
N ASP A 95 15.20 -11.04 14.21
CA ASP A 95 14.86 -10.32 12.98
C ASP A 95 13.93 -11.21 12.15
N GLY A 96 12.64 -11.23 12.51
CA GLY A 96 11.62 -11.86 11.71
C GLY A 96 11.65 -11.27 10.30
N GLY A 97 11.65 -12.12 9.29
CA GLY A 97 11.47 -11.68 7.91
C GLY A 97 10.13 -10.94 7.73
N PRO A 98 9.92 -10.29 6.57
CA PRO A 98 8.71 -9.51 6.34
C PRO A 98 7.42 -10.31 6.59
N VAL A 99 6.44 -9.65 7.20
CA VAL A 99 5.13 -10.22 7.56
C VAL A 99 3.99 -9.39 6.98
N TRP A 100 2.78 -9.97 6.95
CA TRP A 100 1.58 -9.20 6.68
C TRP A 100 1.40 -8.08 7.73
N PRO A 101 1.03 -6.85 7.32
CA PRO A 101 0.85 -5.72 8.24
C PRO A 101 -0.48 -5.78 9.03
N VAL A 102 -1.23 -6.87 8.89
CA VAL A 102 -2.46 -7.17 9.64
C VAL A 102 -2.43 -8.65 10.00
N ALA A 103 -3.14 -9.03 11.07
CA ALA A 103 -3.11 -10.40 11.58
C ALA A 103 -3.52 -11.45 10.53
N GLY A 104 -2.78 -12.55 10.48
CA GLY A 104 -3.02 -13.66 9.57
C GLY A 104 -2.70 -13.33 8.11
N ARG A 105 -3.49 -13.89 7.18
CA ARG A 105 -3.35 -13.62 5.74
C ARG A 105 -4.59 -12.86 5.26
N PRO A 106 -4.50 -11.53 5.09
CA PRO A 106 -5.65 -10.72 4.68
C PRO A 106 -6.06 -11.03 3.24
N ALA A 107 -7.32 -10.73 2.94
CA ALA A 107 -7.75 -10.59 1.55
C ALA A 107 -7.18 -9.30 0.98
N VAL A 108 -6.56 -9.38 -0.19
CA VAL A 108 -6.21 -8.20 -0.99
C VAL A 108 -7.48 -7.76 -1.71
N LEU A 109 -8.09 -6.67 -1.24
CA LEU A 109 -9.35 -6.14 -1.78
C LEU A 109 -9.12 -5.31 -3.05
N ARG A 110 -7.98 -4.62 -3.11
CA ARG A 110 -7.49 -3.93 -4.31
C ARG A 110 -5.98 -4.11 -4.43
N GLY A 111 -5.56 -4.56 -5.61
CA GLY A 111 -4.15 -4.79 -5.92
C GLY A 111 -3.40 -3.51 -6.29
N TRP A 112 -2.09 -3.64 -6.39
CA TRP A 112 -1.20 -2.62 -6.90
C TRP A 112 -1.52 -2.32 -8.38
N GLU A 113 -1.66 -1.04 -8.69
CA GLU A 113 -2.00 -0.56 -10.03
C GLU A 113 -1.13 0.69 -10.30
N PRO A 114 0.08 0.54 -10.84
CA PRO A 114 1.02 1.65 -10.96
C PRO A 114 0.43 2.74 -11.85
N PRO A 115 0.47 4.02 -11.43
CA PRO A 115 0.01 5.09 -12.29
C PRO A 115 0.99 5.28 -13.45
N ALA A 116 0.48 5.59 -14.65
CA ALA A 116 1.30 5.82 -15.85
C ALA A 116 2.25 7.04 -15.72
N GLY A 117 1.97 7.94 -14.77
CA GLY A 117 2.82 9.06 -14.40
C GLY A 117 2.64 9.42 -12.93
N PRO A 118 3.45 10.36 -12.39
CA PRO A 118 3.47 10.66 -10.96
C PRO A 118 2.10 11.09 -10.41
N TYR A 119 1.30 11.78 -11.23
CA TYR A 119 -0.03 12.29 -10.88
C TYR A 119 -1.18 11.54 -11.58
N GLY A 120 -0.88 10.45 -12.29
CA GLY A 120 -1.89 9.66 -12.99
C GLY A 120 -2.83 8.90 -12.03
N PRO A 121 -3.99 8.44 -12.55
CA PRO A 121 -4.84 7.50 -11.84
C PRO A 121 -4.10 6.17 -11.63
N GLY A 122 -4.52 5.43 -10.61
CA GLY A 122 -3.95 4.14 -10.24
C GLY A 122 -4.10 3.88 -8.74
N HIS A 123 -3.37 2.90 -8.25
CA HIS A 123 -3.33 2.47 -6.87
C HIS A 123 -1.87 2.28 -6.42
N ARG A 124 -1.38 3.23 -5.62
CA ARG A 124 0.02 3.34 -5.19
C ARG A 124 0.37 2.46 -3.98
N GLY A 125 -0.38 1.37 -3.81
CA GLY A 125 -0.24 0.40 -2.72
C GLY A 125 -1.20 -0.76 -2.94
N VAL A 126 -1.56 -1.45 -1.87
CA VAL A 126 -2.60 -2.48 -1.84
C VAL A 126 -3.57 -2.21 -0.69
N ASP A 127 -4.81 -2.64 -0.86
CA ASP A 127 -5.83 -2.56 0.19
C ASP A 127 -6.03 -3.93 0.80
N LEU A 128 -5.76 -4.04 2.09
CA LEU A 128 -5.83 -5.28 2.85
C LEU A 128 -7.08 -5.25 3.72
N GLY A 129 -7.95 -6.24 3.55
CA GLY A 129 -9.19 -6.35 4.31
C GLY A 129 -8.92 -6.52 5.80
N ALA A 130 -9.40 -5.58 6.61
CA ALA A 130 -9.30 -5.59 8.06
C ALA A 130 -10.40 -4.68 8.65
N ARG A 131 -10.96 -5.05 9.80
CA ARG A 131 -12.00 -4.26 10.46
C ARG A 131 -11.39 -3.05 11.17
N PRO A 132 -12.06 -1.90 11.23
CA PRO A 132 -11.62 -0.80 12.10
C PRO A 132 -11.38 -1.28 13.53
N GLY A 133 -10.33 -0.77 14.18
CA GLY A 133 -9.87 -1.21 15.49
C GLY A 133 -8.93 -2.42 15.48
N SER A 134 -8.69 -3.05 14.32
CA SER A 134 -7.70 -4.13 14.20
C SER A 134 -6.28 -3.60 14.42
N GLU A 135 -5.42 -4.41 15.03
CA GLU A 135 -4.00 -4.10 15.15
C GLU A 135 -3.33 -4.05 13.77
N VAL A 136 -2.48 -3.05 13.59
CA VAL A 136 -1.60 -2.91 12.44
C VAL A 136 -0.18 -3.22 12.89
N LEU A 137 0.47 -4.14 12.18
CA LEU A 137 1.80 -4.65 12.48
C LEU A 137 2.84 -3.99 11.59
N ALA A 138 4.06 -3.81 12.10
CA ALA A 138 5.21 -3.46 11.26
C ALA A 138 5.46 -4.60 10.26
N ALA A 139 5.34 -4.31 8.96
CA ALA A 139 5.57 -5.32 7.92
C ALA A 139 7.02 -5.81 7.87
N ALA A 140 7.97 -4.99 8.32
CA ALA A 140 9.40 -5.30 8.35
C ALA A 140 10.09 -4.47 9.45
N THR A 141 11.25 -4.93 9.91
CA THR A 141 12.09 -4.22 10.87
C THR A 141 12.62 -2.92 10.28
N GLY A 142 12.61 -1.84 11.07
CA GLY A 142 12.99 -0.52 10.59
C GLY A 142 12.83 0.57 11.63
N ARG A 143 12.91 1.82 11.17
CA ARG A 143 12.72 3.02 12.00
C ARG A 143 11.54 3.84 11.50
N VAL A 144 10.71 4.34 12.42
CA VAL A 144 9.57 5.19 12.08
C VAL A 144 10.07 6.56 11.59
N SER A 145 9.79 6.89 10.33
CA SER A 145 10.16 8.18 9.72
C SER A 145 9.05 9.23 9.82
N PHE A 146 7.80 8.79 9.95
CA PHE A 146 6.63 9.66 10.14
C PHE A 146 5.51 8.93 10.89
N ALA A 147 4.86 9.62 11.81
CA ALA A 147 3.62 9.19 12.46
C ALA A 147 2.76 10.44 12.72
N GLY A 148 1.59 10.54 12.11
CA GLY A 148 0.76 11.74 12.22
C GLY A 148 -0.43 11.81 11.28
N ARG A 149 -1.05 12.98 11.17
CA ARG A 149 -2.20 13.23 10.28
C ARG A 149 -1.75 13.77 8.93
N VAL A 150 -2.30 13.23 7.84
CA VAL A 150 -2.16 13.73 6.47
C VAL A 150 -3.55 13.83 5.85
N ALA A 151 -3.96 15.03 5.45
CA ALA A 151 -5.30 15.29 4.89
C ALA A 151 -6.45 14.68 5.72
N GLY A 152 -6.35 14.78 7.05
CA GLY A 152 -7.35 14.26 8.00
C GLY A 152 -7.26 12.76 8.31
N ARG A 153 -6.33 12.00 7.70
CA ARG A 153 -6.14 10.56 7.92
C ARG A 153 -4.88 10.30 8.73
N GLY A 154 -4.90 9.28 9.58
CA GLY A 154 -3.69 8.80 10.24
C GLY A 154 -2.77 8.05 9.28
N VAL A 155 -1.50 8.45 9.25
CA VAL A 155 -0.47 7.84 8.42
C VAL A 155 0.75 7.51 9.28
N LEU A 156 1.26 6.29 9.10
CA LEU A 156 2.53 5.84 9.65
C LEU A 156 3.47 5.49 8.49
N VAL A 157 4.75 5.83 8.61
CA VAL A 157 5.79 5.48 7.63
C VAL A 157 7.00 4.89 8.33
N ILE A 158 7.41 3.70 7.91
CA ILE A 158 8.58 2.98 8.44
C ILE A 158 9.64 2.87 7.34
N GLU A 159 10.84 3.38 7.61
CA GLU A 159 12.05 3.15 6.80
C GLU A 159 12.66 1.80 7.16
N LEU A 160 12.79 0.91 6.17
CA LEU A 160 13.25 -0.46 6.39
C LEU A 160 14.76 -0.51 6.58
N ALA A 161 15.19 -1.17 7.65
CA ALA A 161 16.60 -1.38 7.94
C ALA A 161 17.26 -2.22 6.83
N GLY A 162 18.52 -1.89 6.47
CA GLY A 162 19.31 -2.66 5.50
C GLY A 162 18.78 -2.63 4.05
N SER A 163 17.81 -1.77 3.72
CA SER A 163 17.13 -1.78 2.41
C SER A 163 17.81 -0.97 1.29
N GLY A 164 19.04 -0.50 1.55
CA GLY A 164 19.86 0.31 0.64
C GLY A 164 19.67 1.82 0.78
N ALA A 165 20.22 2.57 -0.17
CA ALA A 165 20.14 4.03 -0.24
C ALA A 165 19.60 4.46 -1.63
N PRO A 166 18.46 5.16 -1.72
CA PRO A 166 17.57 5.53 -0.62
C PRO A 166 16.85 4.30 -0.01
N PRO A 167 16.48 4.35 1.29
CA PRO A 167 15.83 3.24 1.96
C PRO A 167 14.44 2.98 1.37
N LEU A 168 14.00 1.73 1.44
CA LEU A 168 12.60 1.38 1.24
C LEU A 168 11.78 1.94 2.40
N ARG A 169 10.59 2.45 2.08
CA ARG A 169 9.61 2.98 3.03
C ARG A 169 8.29 2.25 2.85
N THR A 170 7.75 1.74 3.95
CA THR A 170 6.37 1.24 4.00
C THR A 170 5.45 2.31 4.57
N THR A 171 4.28 2.50 3.98
CA THR A 171 3.26 3.46 4.43
C THR A 171 2.00 2.72 4.86
N TYR A 172 1.39 3.15 5.96
CA TYR A 172 0.19 2.53 6.53
C TYR A 172 -0.86 3.62 6.73
N GLU A 173 -2.03 3.45 6.14
CA GLU A 173 -3.18 4.34 6.35
C GLU A 173 -4.49 3.58 6.18
N PRO A 174 -5.57 3.92 6.88
CA PRO A 174 -5.69 4.95 7.92
C PRO A 174 -5.36 4.36 9.31
N VAL A 175 -4.35 4.90 10.00
CA VAL A 175 -3.88 4.32 11.27
C VAL A 175 -3.75 5.35 12.40
N ARG A 176 -4.25 4.99 13.58
CA ARG A 176 -3.86 5.64 14.84
C ARG A 176 -2.55 5.00 15.27
N ALA A 177 -1.44 5.71 15.12
CA ALA A 177 -0.12 5.21 15.49
C ALA A 177 -0.03 4.92 17.01
N LEU A 178 0.61 3.81 17.35
CA LEU A 178 1.01 3.43 18.72
C LEU A 178 2.50 3.72 18.98
N VAL A 179 3.22 4.12 17.94
CA VAL A 179 4.65 4.46 17.95
C VAL A 179 4.83 5.91 17.48
N ALA A 180 5.96 6.51 17.84
CA ALA A 180 6.34 7.86 17.47
C ALA A 180 7.43 7.86 16.38
N LYS A 181 7.59 9.00 15.72
CA LYS A 181 8.72 9.22 14.81
C LYS A 181 10.03 9.05 15.58
N GLY A 182 10.96 8.31 15.01
CA GLY A 182 12.26 8.01 15.60
C GLY A 182 12.33 6.62 16.23
N ASP A 183 11.19 6.00 16.56
CA ASP A 183 11.17 4.68 17.20
C ASP A 183 11.71 3.60 16.26
N ASP A 184 12.47 2.66 16.84
CA ASP A 184 12.84 1.41 16.17
C ASP A 184 11.71 0.38 16.37
N VAL A 185 11.38 -0.33 15.30
CA VAL A 185 10.30 -1.32 15.28
C VAL A 185 10.80 -2.62 14.66
N VAL A 186 10.32 -3.74 15.19
CA VAL A 186 10.62 -5.09 14.70
C VAL A 186 9.43 -5.61 13.91
N ALA A 187 9.68 -6.36 12.83
CA ALA A 187 8.64 -7.00 12.03
C ALA A 187 7.63 -7.77 12.92
N GLY A 188 6.34 -7.62 12.64
CA GLY A 188 5.26 -8.28 13.36
C GLY A 188 4.87 -7.65 14.70
N ARG A 189 5.56 -6.59 15.14
CA ARG A 189 5.13 -5.84 16.34
C ARG A 189 3.97 -4.90 16.00
N PRO A 190 2.97 -4.76 16.89
CA PRO A 190 1.94 -3.75 16.74
C PRO A 190 2.54 -2.34 16.70
N VAL A 191 2.15 -1.55 15.72
CA VAL A 191 2.59 -0.16 15.51
C VAL A 191 1.43 0.82 15.36
N GLY A 192 0.20 0.31 15.25
CA GLY A 192 -0.98 1.14 15.08
C GLY A 192 -2.27 0.37 15.29
N MET A 193 -3.37 1.12 15.32
CA MET A 193 -4.72 0.60 15.26
C MET A 193 -5.37 1.14 13.99
N LEU A 194 -6.02 0.27 13.22
CA LEU A 194 -6.74 0.69 12.02
C LEU A 194 -7.89 1.62 12.42
N GLU A 195 -7.97 2.80 11.81
CA GLU A 195 -9.02 3.77 12.14
C GLU A 195 -10.34 3.45 11.42
N ALA A 196 -11.43 4.04 11.92
CA ALA A 196 -12.71 4.14 11.24
C ALA A 196 -12.80 5.49 10.50
N GLY A 197 -13.57 5.56 9.42
CA GLY A 197 -13.71 6.77 8.62
C GLY A 197 -14.31 6.47 7.24
N PRO A 198 -14.61 7.52 6.44
CA PRO A 198 -14.99 7.34 5.05
C PRO A 198 -13.74 6.92 4.26
N PHE A 199 -13.52 5.61 4.20
CA PHE A 199 -12.48 5.00 3.39
C PHE A 199 -13.12 4.33 2.19
N HIS A 200 -12.37 4.15 1.12
CA HIS A 200 -12.84 3.60 -0.16
C HIS A 200 -13.28 2.14 -0.09
N CYS A 201 -13.13 1.47 1.06
CA CYS A 201 -13.57 0.10 1.32
C CYS A 201 -14.82 0.08 2.21
N ALA A 202 -15.89 -0.60 1.76
CA ALA A 202 -17.16 -0.68 2.49
C ALA A 202 -17.06 -1.38 3.88
N ALA A 203 -16.17 -2.37 4.03
CA ALA A 203 -16.00 -3.14 5.26
C ALA A 203 -14.77 -2.73 6.10
N GLY A 204 -14.05 -1.69 5.68
CA GLY A 204 -12.74 -1.30 6.22
C GLY A 204 -11.58 -2.05 5.55
N CYS A 205 -10.46 -1.33 5.37
CA CYS A 205 -9.23 -1.88 4.85
C CYS A 205 -8.04 -1.03 5.31
N LEU A 206 -6.87 -1.66 5.39
CA LEU A 206 -5.59 -0.96 5.49
C LEU A 206 -5.05 -0.74 4.08
N HIS A 207 -4.83 0.51 3.69
CA HIS A 207 -3.99 0.84 2.55
C HIS A 207 -2.51 0.75 2.97
N TRP A 208 -1.79 -0.16 2.31
CA TRP A 208 -0.38 -0.41 2.57
C TRP A 208 0.44 -0.14 1.31
N GLY A 209 1.42 0.76 1.40
CA GLY A 209 2.24 1.19 0.28
C GLY A 209 3.72 0.88 0.49
N LEU A 210 4.46 0.84 -0.63
CA LEU A 210 5.90 0.70 -0.65
C LEU A 210 6.51 1.73 -1.60
N ARG A 211 7.58 2.39 -1.16
CA ARG A 211 8.26 3.43 -1.94
C ARG A 211 9.77 3.40 -1.72
N ARG A 212 10.54 3.73 -2.76
CA ARG A 212 11.98 4.04 -2.70
C ARG A 212 12.23 5.38 -3.38
N GLY A 213 12.80 6.34 -2.66
CA GLY A 213 12.93 7.70 -3.20
C GLY A 213 11.55 8.23 -3.61
N ASP A 214 11.34 8.58 -4.88
CA ASP A 214 10.04 9.00 -5.44
C ASP A 214 9.26 7.89 -6.16
N ALA A 215 9.85 6.70 -6.29
CA ALA A 215 9.24 5.58 -7.00
C ALA A 215 8.39 4.73 -6.05
N TYR A 216 7.10 4.62 -6.36
CA TYR A 216 6.22 3.65 -5.72
C TYR A 216 6.45 2.26 -6.32
N LEU A 217 6.35 1.23 -5.48
CA LEU A 217 6.61 -0.17 -5.82
C LEU A 217 5.44 -1.02 -5.34
N ASP A 218 5.31 -2.24 -5.88
CA ASP A 218 4.35 -3.21 -5.37
C ASP A 218 4.73 -3.64 -3.94
N PRO A 219 3.93 -3.32 -2.91
CA PRO A 219 4.23 -3.68 -1.53
C PRO A 219 4.22 -5.19 -1.29
N LEU A 220 3.50 -5.98 -2.09
CA LEU A 220 3.51 -7.45 -1.97
C LEU A 220 4.88 -8.04 -2.31
N SER A 221 5.73 -7.31 -3.05
CA SER A 221 7.11 -7.73 -3.35
C SER A 221 8.02 -7.81 -2.13
N LEU A 222 7.63 -7.21 -0.99
CA LEU A 222 8.35 -7.39 0.28
C LEU A 222 8.13 -8.76 0.90
N LEU A 223 7.00 -9.42 0.59
CA LEU A 223 6.62 -10.64 1.28
C LEU A 223 7.28 -11.85 0.63
N PRO A 224 7.82 -12.80 1.42
CA PRO A 224 8.32 -14.04 0.87
C PRO A 224 7.20 -14.83 0.18
N PRO A 225 7.50 -15.60 -0.89
CA PRO A 225 6.49 -16.36 -1.63
C PRO A 225 5.61 -17.28 -0.78
N ALA A 226 6.12 -17.77 0.36
CA ALA A 226 5.37 -18.60 1.30
C ALA A 226 4.15 -17.88 1.91
N LEU A 227 4.21 -16.56 2.10
CA LEU A 227 3.08 -15.76 2.60
C LEU A 227 2.07 -15.42 1.48
N LEU A 228 2.52 -15.40 0.23
CA LEU A 228 1.71 -15.04 -0.93
C LEU A 228 0.96 -16.22 -1.52
N ARG A 229 1.50 -17.45 -1.43
CA ARG A 229 0.82 -18.64 -1.94
C ARG A 229 -0.34 -19.04 -1.03
N ARG A 230 -1.51 -19.32 -1.62
CA ARG A 230 -2.50 -20.17 -0.92
C ARG A 230 -1.87 -21.57 -0.86
N GLY A 231 -2.02 -22.30 0.25
CA GLY A 231 -1.64 -23.71 0.29
C GLY A 231 -2.29 -24.51 -0.85
N PRO A 232 -1.89 -25.76 -1.10
CA PRO A 232 -2.46 -26.55 -2.18
C PRO A 232 -3.99 -26.56 -2.06
N SER A 233 -4.67 -26.27 -3.17
CA SER A 233 -6.13 -26.39 -3.24
C SER A 233 -6.52 -27.82 -2.87
N ARG A 234 -7.20 -27.99 -1.74
CA ARG A 234 -7.81 -29.27 -1.36
C ARG A 234 -9.26 -29.22 -1.81
N LEU A 235 -9.59 -30.00 -2.83
CA LEU A 235 -10.97 -30.20 -3.22
C LEU A 235 -11.69 -30.93 -2.08
N LEU A 236 -12.79 -30.38 -1.61
CA LEU A 236 -13.73 -31.12 -0.78
C LEU A 236 -14.34 -32.23 -1.65
N PRO A 237 -14.56 -33.45 -1.11
CA PRO A 237 -15.28 -34.48 -1.83
C PRO A 237 -16.62 -33.94 -2.32
N VAL A 238 -16.89 -34.04 -3.61
CA VAL A 238 -18.19 -33.71 -4.18
C VAL A 238 -18.96 -35.00 -4.31
N PHE A 239 -20.06 -35.13 -3.56
CA PHE A 239 -20.92 -36.30 -3.62
C PHE A 239 -21.97 -36.14 -4.72
N GLY A 240 -22.24 -37.19 -5.48
CA GLY A 240 -23.33 -37.21 -6.46
C GLY A 240 -23.01 -36.59 -7.83
N VAL A 241 -21.77 -36.16 -8.09
CA VAL A 241 -21.30 -35.87 -9.44
C VAL A 241 -20.80 -37.16 -10.07
N PRO A 242 -21.37 -37.61 -11.21
CA PRO A 242 -20.86 -38.78 -11.91
C PRO A 242 -19.41 -38.55 -12.34
N GLU A 243 -18.52 -39.47 -11.98
CA GLU A 243 -17.14 -39.44 -12.44
C GLU A 243 -17.09 -39.45 -13.98
N PRO A 244 -16.36 -38.51 -14.63
CA PRO A 244 -16.19 -38.52 -16.08
C PRO A 244 -15.42 -39.79 -16.48
N GLY A 245 -16.15 -40.81 -16.93
CA GLY A 245 -15.59 -42.12 -17.23
C GLY A 245 -16.47 -43.30 -16.85
N ALA A 246 -17.51 -43.09 -16.03
CA ALA A 246 -18.64 -44.01 -15.99
C ALA A 246 -19.43 -43.84 -17.29
N ALA A 247 -18.88 -44.39 -18.37
CA ALA A 247 -19.54 -44.51 -19.65
C ALA A 247 -20.96 -44.99 -19.40
N ALA A 248 -21.95 -44.20 -19.80
CA ALA A 248 -23.26 -44.73 -20.07
C ALA A 248 -23.03 -45.93 -20.99
N ALA A 249 -23.24 -47.14 -20.48
CA ALA A 249 -23.26 -48.33 -21.30
C ALA A 249 -24.19 -48.01 -22.48
N PRO A 250 -23.77 -48.25 -23.73
CA PRO A 250 -24.66 -48.03 -24.84
C PRO A 250 -25.87 -48.92 -24.59
N VAL A 251 -27.04 -48.33 -24.41
CA VAL A 251 -28.30 -49.06 -24.57
C VAL A 251 -28.23 -49.60 -25.99
N ALA A 252 -27.94 -50.90 -26.10
CA ALA A 252 -27.89 -51.58 -27.37
C ALA A 252 -29.26 -51.38 -28.04
N ALA A 253 -29.30 -50.46 -29.01
CA ALA A 253 -30.42 -50.34 -29.92
C ALA A 253 -30.50 -51.69 -30.66
N ALA A 254 -31.46 -52.51 -30.25
CA ALA A 254 -31.83 -53.72 -30.94
C ALA A 254 -32.35 -53.32 -32.34
N LEU A 255 -31.45 -53.20 -33.31
CA LEU A 255 -31.82 -53.12 -34.71
C LEU A 255 -32.33 -54.50 -35.12
N SER A 256 -33.63 -54.69 -35.01
CA SER A 256 -34.34 -55.81 -35.64
C SER A 256 -34.06 -55.75 -37.14
N ARG A 257 -33.18 -56.63 -37.62
CA ARG A 257 -33.02 -56.88 -39.06
C ARG A 257 -34.35 -57.42 -39.58
N VAL A 258 -35.16 -56.57 -40.20
CA VAL A 258 -36.26 -57.00 -41.06
C VAL A 258 -35.65 -57.80 -42.20
N ARG A 259 -35.80 -59.12 -42.13
CA ARG A 259 -35.50 -60.01 -43.26
C ARG A 259 -36.49 -59.67 -44.37
N ARG A 260 -36.01 -59.02 -45.44
CA ARG A 260 -36.77 -58.89 -46.69
C ARG A 260 -36.96 -60.29 -47.26
N ALA A 261 -38.17 -60.83 -47.16
CA ALA A 261 -38.56 -62.06 -47.84
C ALA A 261 -38.43 -61.83 -49.35
N GLY A 262 -37.64 -62.66 -50.02
CA GLY A 262 -37.50 -62.64 -51.47
C GLY A 262 -38.82 -62.99 -52.15
N SER A 263 -39.25 -62.17 -53.11
CA SER A 263 -40.36 -62.51 -53.99
C SER A 263 -39.89 -63.59 -54.98
N SER A 264 -40.31 -64.82 -54.73
CA SER A 264 -40.09 -65.93 -55.64
C SER A 264 -41.10 -65.90 -56.79
N ARG A 265 -40.57 -66.14 -58.00
CA ARG A 265 -41.25 -66.67 -59.21
C ARG A 265 -42.10 -65.63 -59.97
N ARG A 266 -42.24 -65.67 -61.29
CA ARG A 266 -42.27 -66.81 -62.23
C ARG A 266 -41.75 -66.37 -63.61
N ARG A 267 -41.04 -67.27 -64.30
CA ARG A 267 -40.81 -67.22 -65.75
C ARG A 267 -42.14 -67.50 -66.47
N CYS A 268 -42.43 -66.77 -67.54
CA CYS A 268 -43.43 -67.17 -68.54
C CYS A 268 -42.75 -68.00 -69.64
N PRO A 269 -43.47 -68.97 -70.26
CA PRO A 269 -42.91 -69.90 -71.22
C PRO A 269 -43.00 -69.42 -72.67
N ARG A 270 -41.96 -69.85 -73.42
CA ARG A 270 -41.81 -70.11 -74.86
C ARG A 270 -42.20 -69.03 -75.87
#